data_AF-K6I109-F1
#
_entry.id   AF-K6I109-F1
#
_cell.length_a   1.000
_cell.length_b   1.000
_cell.length_c   1.000
_cell.angle_alpha   90.00
_cell.angle_beta   90.00
_cell.angle_gamma   90.00
#
_symmetry.space_group_name_H-M   'P 1'
#
loop_
_entity.id
_entity.type
_entity.pdbx_description
1 polymer ?
#
loop_
_entity_poly.entity_id
_entity_poly.type
_entity_poly.pdbx_seq_one_letter_code
_entity_poly.pdbx_strand_id
1 'polypeptide(L)'
;MRLFGYSFLVIYYAIVSSKRLKISYKSAALLKKRFQCFASEQNLKYKRLTFDALDREFEDFSLPADEEADVTEAMKNKPYVCADTVVLYSASERANQGRKRYRHSGSTSSIYLSDKLGGRQVGTLVHTIAIKGGPVFFTSVSNQKANTLGPIIKDHLPLRTPVFTDQGYPWLWGIYKNHRNVNHSARSKDARYRWARNRWSKGGVNSQTAEGNHRLLKSAFAAYCYIRPENSTRYLNEFSFLKNAQVFGLDVICENAYQEYLSKCDDARSVRNVEGAVGGAGQRRGVRWGSVRVETEGPKGPTVGIDAKGFLSISYNHCSNSARKRTTKRWSNEETK
;
A
#
# COMPACT_ATOMS: atom_id res chain seq x y z
N MET A 1 -26.88 11.78 -21.52
CA MET A 1 -25.79 11.20 -22.33
C MET A 1 -24.66 10.71 -21.43
N ARG A 2 -24.56 9.39 -21.27
CA ARG A 2 -23.61 8.64 -20.45
C ARG A 2 -22.39 8.25 -21.32
N LEU A 3 -21.25 7.88 -20.69
CA LEU A 3 -20.04 7.19 -21.24
C LEU A 3 -18.73 7.96 -21.55
N PHE A 4 -18.47 9.19 -21.10
CA PHE A 4 -17.16 9.85 -21.30
C PHE A 4 -16.17 9.82 -20.12
N GLY A 5 -16.27 8.83 -19.23
CA GLY A 5 -15.48 8.80 -17.98
C GLY A 5 -14.41 7.73 -17.84
N TYR A 6 -14.43 6.70 -18.70
CA TYR A 6 -13.59 5.49 -18.58
C TYR A 6 -12.44 5.46 -19.58
N SER A 7 -12.36 6.44 -20.49
CA SER A 7 -11.61 6.29 -21.73
C SER A 7 -10.13 6.63 -21.61
N PHE A 8 -9.69 7.61 -20.82
CA PHE A 8 -8.31 8.12 -20.93
C PHE A 8 -7.18 7.25 -20.35
N LEU A 9 -7.48 6.22 -19.56
CA LEU A 9 -6.48 5.60 -18.68
C LEU A 9 -6.15 4.15 -19.00
N VAL A 10 -7.14 3.42 -19.51
CA VAL A 10 -6.86 2.25 -20.33
C VAL A 10 -5.99 2.69 -21.52
N ILE A 11 -6.15 3.94 -21.99
CA ILE A 11 -5.41 4.50 -23.13
C ILE A 11 -3.90 4.46 -22.92
N TYR A 12 -3.32 5.01 -21.86
CA TYR A 12 -1.86 5.10 -21.75
C TYR A 12 -1.17 3.74 -21.61
N TYR A 13 -1.66 2.88 -20.71
CA TYR A 13 -1.10 1.54 -20.54
C TYR A 13 -1.37 0.66 -21.77
N ALA A 14 -2.56 0.75 -22.37
CA ALA A 14 -2.86 0.02 -23.59
C ALA A 14 -2.10 0.56 -24.81
N ILE A 15 -1.75 1.85 -24.87
CA ILE A 15 -0.83 2.38 -25.90
C ILE A 15 0.55 1.78 -25.72
N VAL A 16 1.11 1.80 -24.49
CA VAL A 16 2.44 1.24 -24.22
C VAL A 16 2.46 -0.26 -24.49
N SER A 17 1.46 -1.01 -24.01
CA SER A 17 1.32 -2.44 -24.27
C SER A 17 1.06 -2.74 -25.76
N SER A 18 0.26 -1.94 -26.45
CA SER A 18 0.00 -2.06 -27.89
C SER A 18 1.31 -1.91 -28.68
N LYS A 19 2.12 -0.89 -28.37
CA LYS A 19 3.42 -0.67 -29.00
C LYS A 19 4.42 -1.79 -28.69
N ARG A 20 4.52 -2.21 -27.43
CA ARG A 20 5.47 -3.25 -27.00
C ARG A 20 5.12 -4.64 -27.51
N LEU A 21 3.84 -5.00 -27.44
CA LEU A 21 3.34 -6.32 -27.84
C LEU A 21 2.92 -6.36 -29.31
N LYS A 22 3.01 -5.23 -30.04
CA LYS A 22 2.55 -5.08 -31.43
C LYS A 22 1.10 -5.55 -31.65
N ILE A 23 0.22 -5.30 -30.68
CA ILE A 23 -1.21 -5.64 -30.75
C ILE A 23 -2.07 -4.40 -30.93
N SER A 24 -3.31 -4.57 -31.39
CA SER A 24 -4.25 -3.46 -31.49
C SER A 24 -4.49 -2.79 -30.13
N TYR A 25 -4.76 -1.49 -30.15
CA TYR A 25 -5.13 -0.74 -28.95
C TYR A 25 -6.32 -1.37 -28.20
N LYS A 26 -7.35 -1.82 -28.93
CA LYS A 26 -8.54 -2.48 -28.37
C LYS A 26 -8.18 -3.80 -27.67
N SER A 27 -7.26 -4.57 -28.25
CA SER A 27 -6.75 -5.81 -27.66
C SER A 27 -5.95 -5.53 -26.38
N ALA A 28 -5.06 -4.53 -26.39
CA ALA A 28 -4.28 -4.14 -25.22
C ALA A 28 -5.17 -3.62 -24.07
N ALA A 29 -6.21 -2.86 -24.42
CA ALA A 29 -7.22 -2.37 -23.48
C ALA A 29 -8.00 -3.51 -22.80
N LEU A 30 -8.41 -4.51 -23.59
CA LEU A 30 -9.08 -5.70 -23.08
C LEU A 30 -8.15 -6.54 -22.21
N LEU A 31 -6.90 -6.73 -22.63
CA LEU A 31 -5.88 -7.45 -21.87
C LEU A 31 -5.66 -6.81 -20.49
N LYS A 32 -5.53 -5.48 -20.43
CA LYS A 32 -5.38 -4.75 -19.15
C LYS A 32 -6.55 -5.02 -18.20
N LYS A 33 -7.79 -4.95 -18.70
CA LYS A 33 -8.99 -5.22 -17.88
C LYS A 33 -8.99 -6.66 -17.36
N ARG A 34 -8.68 -7.63 -18.22
CA ARG A 34 -8.57 -9.04 -17.84
C ARG A 34 -7.48 -9.27 -16.79
N PHE A 35 -6.32 -8.65 -16.97
CA PHE A 35 -5.23 -8.70 -16.01
C PHE A 35 -5.61 -8.12 -14.64
N GLN A 36 -6.37 -7.02 -14.62
CA GLN A 36 -6.87 -6.44 -13.37
C GLN A 36 -7.87 -7.34 -12.64
N CYS A 37 -8.75 -8.03 -13.36
CA CYS A 37 -9.64 -9.04 -12.78
C CYS A 37 -8.82 -10.22 -12.23
N PHE A 38 -7.90 -10.75 -13.03
CA PHE A 38 -6.99 -11.82 -12.64
C PHE A 38 -6.21 -11.46 -11.36
N ALA A 39 -5.57 -10.29 -11.33
CA ALA A 39 -4.84 -9.81 -10.16
C ALA A 39 -5.73 -9.69 -8.90
N SER A 40 -6.99 -9.27 -9.06
CA SER A 40 -7.94 -9.17 -7.96
C SER A 40 -8.27 -10.53 -7.36
N GLU A 41 -8.45 -11.55 -8.19
CA GLU A 41 -8.70 -12.93 -7.75
C GLU A 41 -7.46 -13.53 -7.10
N GLN A 42 -6.28 -13.39 -7.72
CA GLN A 42 -5.05 -14.02 -7.22
C GLN A 42 -4.51 -13.38 -5.93
N ASN A 43 -4.81 -12.10 -5.68
CA ASN A 43 -4.49 -11.49 -4.38
C ASN A 43 -5.13 -12.22 -3.20
N LEU A 44 -6.26 -12.90 -3.38
CA LEU A 44 -6.87 -13.70 -2.31
C LEU A 44 -5.97 -14.87 -1.90
N LYS A 45 -5.27 -15.49 -2.86
CA LYS A 45 -4.29 -16.56 -2.59
C LYS A 45 -3.11 -15.99 -1.79
N TYR A 46 -2.52 -14.88 -2.24
CA TYR A 46 -1.43 -14.22 -1.52
C TYR A 46 -1.83 -13.75 -0.12
N LYS A 47 -3.06 -13.26 0.05
CA LYS A 47 -3.59 -12.89 1.36
C LYS A 47 -3.62 -14.09 2.31
N ARG A 48 -4.13 -15.25 1.86
CA ARG A 48 -4.17 -16.48 2.67
C ARG A 48 -2.76 -16.95 3.05
N LEU A 49 -1.85 -17.03 2.07
CA LEU A 49 -0.44 -17.37 2.32
C LEU A 49 0.19 -16.47 3.38
N THR A 50 -0.08 -15.17 3.29
CA THR A 50 0.41 -14.19 4.26
C THR A 50 -0.19 -14.40 5.64
N PHE A 51 -1.50 -14.60 5.70
CA PHE A 51 -2.23 -14.82 6.94
C PHE A 51 -1.69 -16.03 7.69
N ASP A 52 -1.60 -17.18 7.02
CA ASP A 52 -1.15 -18.43 7.63
C ASP A 52 0.33 -18.36 8.06
N ALA A 53 1.18 -17.68 7.28
CA ALA A 53 2.59 -17.48 7.64
C ALA A 53 2.72 -16.65 8.92
N LEU A 54 1.91 -15.59 9.05
CA LEU A 54 1.89 -14.76 10.25
C LEU A 54 1.27 -15.48 11.45
N ASP A 55 0.23 -16.29 11.23
CA ASP A 55 -0.46 -17.02 12.30
C ASP A 55 0.49 -18.02 12.97
N ARG A 56 1.25 -18.77 12.17
CA ARG A 56 2.29 -19.69 12.64
C ARG A 56 3.44 -18.98 13.36
N GLU A 57 3.89 -17.84 12.83
CA GLU A 57 5.03 -17.10 13.38
C GLU A 57 4.74 -16.47 14.75
N PHE A 58 3.48 -16.08 14.97
CA PHE A 58 3.01 -15.35 16.13
C PHE A 58 2.06 -16.16 17.03
N GLU A 59 2.04 -17.49 16.90
CA GLU A 59 1.15 -18.37 17.66
C GLU A 59 1.31 -18.13 19.18
N ASP A 60 2.53 -18.21 19.71
CA ASP A 60 2.82 -18.02 21.14
C ASP A 60 3.46 -16.65 21.43
N PHE A 61 3.17 -15.64 20.60
CA PHE A 61 3.80 -14.33 20.71
C PHE A 61 2.90 -13.29 21.36
N SER A 62 3.44 -12.59 22.35
CA SER A 62 2.82 -11.40 22.94
C SER A 62 3.87 -10.33 23.18
N LEU A 63 3.51 -9.08 22.89
CA LEU A 63 4.26 -7.93 23.36
C LEU A 63 3.93 -7.66 24.83
N PRO A 64 4.77 -6.89 25.54
CA PRO A 64 4.46 -6.40 26.89
C PRO A 64 3.09 -5.71 26.93
N ALA A 65 2.41 -5.69 28.08
CA ALA A 65 1.13 -5.00 28.19
C ALA A 65 1.28 -3.46 28.10
N ASP A 66 2.45 -2.95 28.50
CA ASP A 66 2.79 -1.53 28.36
C ASP A 66 2.97 -1.15 26.87
N GLU A 67 2.15 -0.21 26.42
CA GLU A 67 2.18 0.35 25.06
C GLU A 67 3.50 1.08 24.76
N GLU A 68 4.12 1.65 25.79
CA GLU A 68 5.31 2.48 25.68
C GLU A 68 6.62 1.70 25.87
N ALA A 69 6.52 0.41 26.19
CA ALA A 69 7.66 -0.48 26.31
C ALA A 69 8.42 -0.59 24.98
N ASP A 70 9.74 -0.67 25.07
CA ASP A 70 10.60 -0.91 23.91
C ASP A 70 10.40 -2.35 23.41
N VAL A 71 9.95 -2.49 22.16
CA VAL A 71 9.69 -3.79 21.54
C VAL A 71 10.83 -4.24 20.63
N THR A 72 11.93 -3.49 20.55
CA THR A 72 13.03 -3.73 19.59
C THR A 72 13.59 -5.14 19.71
N GLU A 73 13.91 -5.60 20.92
CA GLU A 73 14.44 -6.95 21.13
C GLU A 73 13.38 -8.04 20.94
N ALA A 74 12.14 -7.81 21.38
CA ALA A 74 11.03 -8.76 21.19
C ALA A 74 10.68 -8.98 19.70
N MET A 75 10.79 -7.92 18.89
CA MET A 75 10.52 -7.95 17.45
C MET A 75 11.75 -8.28 16.60
N LYS A 76 12.89 -8.57 17.23
CA LYS A 76 14.13 -8.90 16.51
C LYS A 76 13.95 -10.17 15.70
N ASN A 77 14.31 -10.10 14.41
CA ASN A 77 14.16 -11.18 13.44
C ASN A 77 12.69 -11.65 13.20
N LYS A 78 11.69 -10.92 13.69
CA LYS A 78 10.27 -11.19 13.43
C LYS A 78 9.76 -10.37 12.24
N PRO A 79 8.72 -10.84 11.51
CA PRO A 79 8.06 -10.03 10.51
C PRO A 79 7.52 -8.73 11.11
N TYR A 80 7.85 -7.60 10.48
CA TYR A 80 7.42 -6.28 10.94
C TYR A 80 6.26 -5.79 10.09
N VAL A 81 5.05 -5.75 10.65
CA VAL A 81 3.81 -5.45 9.92
C VAL A 81 3.38 -4.00 10.19
N CYS A 82 3.30 -3.19 9.14
CA CYS A 82 2.81 -1.83 9.22
C CYS A 82 1.43 -1.70 8.59
N ALA A 83 0.55 -0.94 9.22
CA ALA A 83 -0.74 -0.55 8.67
C ALA A 83 -0.90 0.97 8.71
N ASP A 84 -1.22 1.57 7.57
CA ASP A 84 -1.36 3.03 7.46
C ASP A 84 -2.30 3.40 6.29
N THR A 85 -2.61 4.70 6.14
CA THR A 85 -3.42 5.21 5.04
C THR A 85 -2.78 6.40 4.35
N VAL A 86 -2.96 6.48 3.04
CA VAL A 86 -2.48 7.59 2.23
C VAL A 86 -3.52 8.10 1.26
N VAL A 87 -3.55 9.42 1.09
CA VAL A 87 -4.34 10.08 0.05
C VAL A 87 -3.57 10.00 -1.28
N LEU A 88 -4.15 9.31 -2.25
CA LEU A 88 -3.59 9.13 -3.58
C LEU A 88 -4.01 10.25 -4.54
N TYR A 89 -5.31 10.55 -4.55
CA TYR A 89 -5.87 11.72 -5.22
C TYR A 89 -6.68 12.51 -4.20
N SER A 90 -6.54 13.83 -4.20
CA SER A 90 -7.31 14.73 -3.33
C SER A 90 -8.21 15.65 -4.14
N ALA A 91 -9.29 16.11 -3.52
CA ALA A 91 -10.13 17.17 -4.02
C ALA A 91 -9.34 18.50 -4.00
N SER A 92 -8.88 18.95 -5.16
CA SER A 92 -8.17 20.22 -5.29
C SER A 92 -9.06 21.40 -4.91
N GLU A 93 -8.46 22.54 -4.56
CA GLU A 93 -9.21 23.78 -4.29
C GLU A 93 -10.04 24.21 -5.50
N ARG A 94 -9.50 24.02 -6.71
CA ARG A 94 -10.21 24.27 -7.95
C ARG A 94 -11.42 23.34 -8.12
N ALA A 95 -11.26 22.04 -7.84
CA ALA A 95 -12.38 21.10 -7.85
C ALA A 95 -13.45 21.49 -6.80
N ASN A 96 -13.01 22.08 -5.69
CA ASN A 96 -13.87 22.62 -4.64
C ASN A 96 -14.40 24.03 -4.89
N GLN A 97 -14.08 24.68 -6.02
CA GLN A 97 -14.46 26.07 -6.32
C GLN A 97 -14.07 27.05 -5.19
N GLY A 98 -12.91 26.84 -4.56
CA GLY A 98 -12.43 27.64 -3.43
C GLY A 98 -13.17 27.40 -2.12
N ARG A 99 -14.12 26.45 -2.07
CA ARG A 99 -14.89 26.15 -0.87
C ARG A 99 -14.12 25.26 0.10
N LYS A 100 -14.47 25.38 1.38
CA LYS A 100 -13.93 24.50 2.42
C LYS A 100 -14.37 23.04 2.18
N ARG A 101 -13.45 22.11 2.48
CA ARG A 101 -13.59 20.65 2.27
C ARG A 101 -14.66 20.04 3.19
N TYR A 102 -15.18 18.88 2.81
CA TYR A 102 -16.14 18.10 3.60
C TYR A 102 -15.66 17.84 5.04
N ARG A 103 -16.52 18.04 6.06
CA ARG A 103 -16.30 17.67 7.48
C ARG A 103 -15.00 18.18 8.17
N HIS A 104 -14.26 19.07 7.51
CA HIS A 104 -13.05 19.80 7.94
C HIS A 104 -11.95 19.03 8.73
N SER A 105 -10.73 19.10 8.20
CA SER A 105 -9.47 18.51 8.67
C SER A 105 -9.29 16.99 8.46
N GLY A 106 -8.05 16.56 8.19
CA GLY A 106 -7.68 15.16 8.02
C GLY A 106 -7.74 14.63 6.58
N SER A 107 -7.17 13.44 6.40
CA SER A 107 -7.04 12.75 5.11
C SER A 107 -8.39 12.38 4.50
N THR A 108 -9.35 11.95 5.31
CA THR A 108 -10.71 11.62 4.86
C THR A 108 -11.38 12.85 4.22
N SER A 109 -11.35 14.01 4.86
CA SER A 109 -11.92 15.24 4.30
C SER A 109 -11.30 15.66 2.97
N SER A 110 -10.05 15.28 2.71
CA SER A 110 -9.34 15.65 1.48
C SER A 110 -9.81 14.89 0.23
N ILE A 111 -10.52 13.77 0.38
CA ILE A 111 -11.00 12.96 -0.74
C ILE A 111 -12.44 13.27 -1.14
N TYR A 112 -13.12 14.16 -0.42
CA TYR A 112 -14.49 14.57 -0.71
C TYR A 112 -14.55 16.04 -1.14
N LEU A 113 -15.49 16.32 -2.04
CA LEU A 113 -15.88 17.70 -2.32
C LEU A 113 -16.60 18.32 -1.12
N SER A 114 -16.65 19.65 -1.07
CA SER A 114 -17.48 20.39 -0.12
C SER A 114 -18.94 19.89 -0.10
N ASP A 115 -19.61 19.96 1.05
CA ASP A 115 -21.04 19.66 1.19
C ASP A 115 -21.90 20.47 0.21
N LYS A 116 -21.52 21.75 -0.02
CA LYS A 116 -22.18 22.64 -0.99
C LYS A 116 -22.01 22.21 -2.45
N LEU A 117 -21.13 21.25 -2.71
CA LEU A 117 -20.91 20.61 -4.02
C LEU A 117 -21.42 19.15 -4.02
N GLY A 118 -22.26 18.79 -3.05
CA GLY A 118 -22.87 17.48 -2.92
C GLY A 118 -22.03 16.45 -2.15
N GLY A 119 -20.92 16.86 -1.52
CA GLY A 119 -20.16 15.98 -0.61
C GLY A 119 -19.62 14.71 -1.27
N ARG A 120 -19.48 14.68 -2.60
CA ARG A 120 -19.11 13.48 -3.36
C ARG A 120 -17.64 13.13 -3.18
N GLN A 121 -17.34 11.84 -3.08
CA GLN A 121 -15.96 11.35 -3.16
C GLN A 121 -15.39 11.58 -4.55
N VAL A 122 -14.32 12.36 -4.64
CA VAL A 122 -13.57 12.59 -5.88
C VAL A 122 -12.10 12.20 -5.74
N GLY A 123 -11.62 12.03 -4.51
CA GLY A 123 -10.29 11.54 -4.21
C GLY A 123 -10.28 10.07 -3.83
N THR A 124 -9.08 9.49 -3.82
CA THR A 124 -8.86 8.10 -3.44
C THR A 124 -8.02 8.06 -2.19
N LEU A 125 -8.56 7.47 -1.12
CA LEU A 125 -7.83 7.14 0.09
C LEU A 125 -7.48 5.64 0.02
N VAL A 126 -6.24 5.31 0.29
CA VAL A 126 -5.72 3.95 0.22
C VAL A 126 -5.29 3.52 1.61
N HIS A 127 -5.80 2.39 2.07
CA HIS A 127 -5.25 1.70 3.22
C HIS A 127 -4.20 0.70 2.75
N THR A 128 -3.08 0.66 3.46
CA THR A 128 -1.95 -0.20 3.14
C THR A 128 -1.65 -1.09 4.33
N ILE A 129 -1.56 -2.39 4.09
CA ILE A 129 -0.98 -3.36 5.02
C ILE A 129 0.30 -3.86 4.36
N ALA A 130 1.44 -3.58 4.98
CA ALA A 130 2.76 -3.87 4.41
C ALA A 130 3.64 -4.60 5.41
N ILE A 131 4.28 -5.68 4.97
CA ILE A 131 5.25 -6.42 5.79
C ILE A 131 6.66 -6.06 5.32
N LYS A 132 7.56 -5.76 6.26
CA LYS A 132 8.94 -5.38 5.94
C LYS A 132 9.65 -6.50 5.19
N GLY A 133 10.07 -6.22 3.95
CA GLY A 133 10.70 -7.20 3.06
C GLY A 133 9.75 -8.31 2.58
N GLY A 134 8.45 -8.16 2.79
CA GLY A 134 7.42 -9.13 2.48
C GLY A 134 6.29 -8.56 1.62
N PRO A 135 5.11 -9.18 1.65
CA PRO A 135 3.98 -8.77 0.82
C PRO A 135 3.36 -7.44 1.27
N VAL A 136 2.61 -6.83 0.34
CA VAL A 136 1.86 -5.59 0.55
C VAL A 136 0.49 -5.68 -0.07
N PHE A 137 -0.51 -5.16 0.63
CA PHE A 137 -1.90 -5.10 0.20
C PHE A 137 -2.40 -3.66 0.26
N PHE A 138 -2.93 -3.18 -0.87
CA PHE A 138 -3.53 -1.86 -0.99
C PHE A 138 -5.03 -1.97 -1.17
N THR A 139 -5.79 -1.31 -0.31
CA THR A 139 -7.26 -1.32 -0.34
C THR A 139 -7.79 0.11 -0.48
N SER A 140 -8.69 0.33 -1.45
CA SER A 140 -9.39 1.61 -1.54
C SER A 140 -10.43 1.72 -0.44
N VAL A 141 -10.42 2.82 0.30
CA VAL A 141 -11.29 3.03 1.45
C VAL A 141 -11.95 4.40 1.39
N SER A 142 -13.13 4.51 2.00
CA SER A 142 -13.89 5.77 2.04
C SER A 142 -13.44 6.67 3.20
N ASN A 143 -12.89 6.11 4.27
CA ASN A 143 -12.47 6.87 5.45
C ASN A 143 -11.54 6.02 6.36
N GLN A 144 -11.00 6.66 7.41
CA GLN A 144 -10.08 6.04 8.38
C GLN A 144 -10.76 5.49 9.67
N LYS A 145 -12.10 5.36 9.70
CA LYS A 145 -12.82 4.94 10.91
C LYS A 145 -12.70 3.43 11.16
N ALA A 146 -12.88 3.03 12.42
CA ALA A 146 -12.88 1.64 12.87
C ALA A 146 -13.79 0.73 12.05
N ASN A 147 -15.02 1.17 11.76
CA ASN A 147 -15.99 0.37 11.00
C ASN A 147 -15.58 0.12 9.55
N THR A 148 -14.67 0.94 9.00
CA THR A 148 -14.16 0.78 7.63
C THR A 148 -12.85 0.00 7.64
N LEU A 149 -11.89 0.35 8.49
CA LEU A 149 -10.56 -0.26 8.47
C LEU A 149 -10.48 -1.55 9.29
N GLY A 150 -11.20 -1.65 10.41
CA GLY A 150 -11.16 -2.81 11.30
C GLY A 150 -11.48 -4.15 10.60
N PRO A 151 -12.58 -4.24 9.82
CA PRO A 151 -12.88 -5.45 9.05
C PRO A 151 -11.79 -5.80 8.03
N ILE A 152 -11.21 -4.79 7.36
CA ILE A 152 -10.15 -4.99 6.36
C ILE A 152 -8.90 -5.55 7.01
N ILE A 153 -8.45 -4.96 8.13
CA ILE A 153 -7.26 -5.42 8.85
C ILE A 153 -7.48 -6.83 9.39
N LYS A 154 -8.65 -7.10 9.99
CA LYS A 154 -9.02 -8.44 10.50
C LYS A 154 -9.05 -9.52 9.42
N ASP A 155 -9.47 -9.16 8.21
CA ASP A 155 -9.50 -10.06 7.06
C ASP A 155 -8.09 -10.40 6.52
N HIS A 156 -7.09 -9.54 6.77
CA HIS A 156 -5.73 -9.73 6.25
C HIS A 156 -4.73 -10.23 7.28
N LEU A 157 -4.94 -9.98 8.58
CA LEU A 157 -3.97 -10.24 9.64
C LEU A 157 -4.57 -11.05 10.79
N PRO A 158 -3.91 -12.13 11.26
CA PRO A 158 -4.27 -12.83 12.48
C PRO A 158 -4.25 -11.92 13.71
N LEU A 159 -5.18 -12.12 14.67
CA LEU A 159 -5.33 -11.23 15.84
C LEU A 159 -4.10 -11.16 16.75
N ARG A 160 -3.23 -12.18 16.70
CA ARG A 160 -1.98 -12.24 17.47
C ARG A 160 -0.83 -11.47 16.81
N THR A 161 -0.95 -11.12 15.53
CA THR A 161 0.11 -10.42 14.81
C THR A 161 0.34 -9.01 15.38
N PRO A 162 1.59 -8.64 15.70
CA PRO A 162 1.92 -7.26 16.05
C PRO A 162 1.71 -6.33 14.86
N VAL A 163 0.89 -5.30 15.04
CA VAL A 163 0.58 -4.31 14.00
C VAL A 163 1.10 -2.95 14.43
N PHE A 164 1.93 -2.33 13.60
CA PHE A 164 2.52 -1.01 13.86
C PHE A 164 1.87 0.05 12.97
N THR A 165 1.39 1.15 13.56
CA THR A 165 0.71 2.22 12.81
C THR A 165 1.26 3.60 13.19
N ASP A 166 0.98 4.62 12.37
CA ASP A 166 1.03 6.00 12.86
C ASP A 166 -0.16 6.28 13.80
N GLN A 167 -0.18 7.47 14.40
CA GLN A 167 -1.30 7.96 15.18
C GLN A 167 -2.54 8.12 14.29
N GLY A 168 -3.65 7.49 14.68
CA GLY A 168 -4.88 7.46 13.86
C GLY A 168 -5.73 6.19 14.03
N TYR A 169 -5.16 5.18 14.71
CA TYR A 169 -5.78 3.88 14.94
C TYR A 169 -5.98 3.56 16.44
N PRO A 170 -6.49 4.47 17.29
CA PRO A 170 -6.59 4.22 18.74
C PRO A 170 -7.52 3.03 19.06
N TRP A 171 -8.51 2.79 18.21
CA TRP A 171 -9.46 1.69 18.33
C TRP A 171 -8.86 0.32 17.99
N LEU A 172 -7.70 0.27 17.34
CA LEU A 172 -7.10 -0.99 16.88
C LEU A 172 -6.55 -1.82 18.04
N TRP A 173 -6.15 -1.18 19.14
CA TRP A 173 -5.75 -1.84 20.39
C TRP A 173 -6.84 -2.78 20.94
N GLY A 174 -8.11 -2.38 20.85
CA GLY A 174 -9.24 -3.20 21.28
C GLY A 174 -9.45 -4.48 20.45
N ILE A 175 -8.79 -4.58 19.29
CA ILE A 175 -8.86 -5.72 18.37
C ILE A 175 -7.55 -6.53 18.41
N TYR A 176 -6.41 -5.84 18.36
CA TYR A 176 -5.07 -6.40 18.34
C TYR A 176 -4.33 -6.00 19.62
N LYS A 177 -4.17 -6.94 20.56
CA LYS A 177 -3.45 -6.71 21.81
C LYS A 177 -1.97 -6.34 21.60
N ASN A 178 -1.38 -6.77 20.49
CA ASN A 178 -0.01 -6.47 20.08
C ASN A 178 0.09 -5.23 19.18
N HIS A 179 -0.99 -4.44 19.04
CA HIS A 179 -0.93 -3.18 18.30
C HIS A 179 0.02 -2.19 18.98
N ARG A 180 0.73 -1.38 18.20
CA ARG A 180 1.52 -0.26 18.68
C ARG A 180 1.40 0.90 17.72
N ASN A 181 1.44 2.12 18.24
CA ASN A 181 1.44 3.32 17.42
C ASN A 181 2.64 4.22 17.72
N VAL A 182 3.01 5.03 16.74
CA VAL A 182 3.95 6.14 16.91
C VAL A 182 3.24 7.44 16.59
N ASN A 183 3.53 8.50 17.33
CA ASN A 183 3.02 9.84 17.05
C ASN A 183 4.11 10.68 16.37
N HIS A 184 4.04 10.84 15.05
CA HIS A 184 4.98 11.67 14.29
C HIS A 184 4.80 13.19 14.48
N SER A 185 3.69 13.61 15.08
CA SER A 185 3.41 15.01 15.41
C SER A 185 3.82 15.39 16.84
N ALA A 186 4.34 14.43 17.62
CA ALA A 186 4.78 14.68 18.98
C ALA A 186 5.90 15.74 19.00
N ARG A 187 5.71 16.78 19.80
CA ARG A 187 6.71 17.83 19.99
C ARG A 187 7.77 17.40 20.99
N SER A 188 8.95 18.02 20.91
CA SER A 188 9.97 17.84 21.94
C SER A 188 9.45 18.20 23.33
N LYS A 189 9.84 17.40 24.33
CA LYS A 189 9.61 17.72 25.75
C LYS A 189 10.54 18.84 26.23
N ASP A 190 11.68 19.03 25.57
CA ASP A 190 12.61 20.12 25.87
C ASP A 190 12.07 21.44 25.31
N ALA A 191 11.92 22.43 26.20
CA ALA A 191 11.41 23.76 25.89
C ALA A 191 12.22 24.47 24.79
N ARG A 192 13.54 24.21 24.70
CA ARG A 192 14.42 24.79 23.67
C ARG A 192 14.04 24.34 22.25
N TYR A 193 13.46 23.14 22.13
CA TYR A 193 13.14 22.52 20.85
C TYR A 193 11.63 22.32 20.66
N ARG A 194 10.80 23.19 21.25
CA ARG A 194 9.32 23.06 21.25
C ARG A 194 8.69 23.00 19.85
N TRP A 195 9.37 23.49 18.82
CA TRP A 195 8.92 23.43 17.42
C TRP A 195 9.46 22.21 16.65
N ALA A 196 10.43 21.50 17.21
CA ALA A 196 10.94 20.27 16.62
C ALA A 196 9.94 19.12 16.81
N ARG A 197 9.69 18.39 15.72
CA ARG A 197 8.93 17.14 15.74
C ARG A 197 9.84 16.03 16.23
N ASN A 198 9.60 15.57 17.44
CA ASN A 198 10.37 14.50 18.05
C ASN A 198 9.61 13.19 17.81
N ARG A 199 9.94 12.52 16.70
CA ARG A 199 10.18 11.06 16.59
C ARG A 199 9.77 10.50 15.22
N TRP A 200 10.76 10.00 14.48
CA TRP A 200 10.55 9.11 13.33
C TRP A 200 10.23 7.67 13.76
N SER A 201 10.64 7.30 14.97
CA SER A 201 10.36 6.02 15.63
C SER A 201 10.39 6.18 17.15
N LYS A 202 9.79 5.25 17.90
CA LYS A 202 9.82 5.20 19.37
C LYS A 202 9.79 3.75 19.85
N GLY A 203 10.75 3.31 20.67
CA GLY A 203 10.75 1.96 21.25
C GLY A 203 10.63 0.83 20.22
N GLY A 204 11.31 0.94 19.08
CA GLY A 204 11.19 -0.01 17.97
C GLY A 204 9.94 0.16 17.08
N VAL A 205 9.00 1.05 17.43
CA VAL A 205 7.76 1.31 16.69
C VAL A 205 7.95 2.40 15.62
N ASN A 206 7.55 2.11 14.39
CA ASN A 206 7.52 3.04 13.25
C ASN A 206 6.54 2.57 12.16
N SER A 207 6.23 3.43 11.19
CA SER A 207 5.34 3.16 10.05
C SER A 207 6.08 3.12 8.70
N GLN A 208 7.42 3.13 8.70
CA GLN A 208 8.26 3.38 7.52
C GLN A 208 8.01 2.40 6.37
N THR A 209 7.69 1.15 6.68
CA THR A 209 7.38 0.13 5.66
C THR A 209 6.16 0.51 4.84
N ALA A 210 5.11 1.06 5.48
CA ALA A 210 3.92 1.53 4.79
C ALA A 210 4.23 2.83 4.01
N GLU A 211 4.93 3.79 4.63
CA GLU A 211 5.32 5.05 3.97
C GLU A 211 6.18 4.85 2.72
N GLY A 212 7.15 3.94 2.77
CA GLY A 212 7.98 3.57 1.62
C GLY A 212 7.14 3.05 0.44
N ASN A 213 6.16 2.21 0.75
CA ASN A 213 5.19 1.72 -0.24
C ASN A 213 4.25 2.83 -0.73
N HIS A 214 3.86 3.78 0.12
CA HIS A 214 3.08 4.95 -0.29
C HIS A 214 3.82 5.83 -1.31
N ARG A 215 5.14 6.00 -1.15
CA ARG A 215 5.97 6.72 -2.13
C ARG A 215 5.96 6.01 -3.48
N LEU A 216 6.15 4.68 -3.49
CA LEU A 216 6.09 3.89 -4.72
C LEU A 216 4.71 3.99 -5.39
N LEU A 217 3.65 3.90 -4.58
CA LEU A 217 2.28 4.01 -5.04
C LEU A 217 2.03 5.38 -5.67
N LYS A 218 2.39 6.47 -5.00
CA LYS A 218 2.23 7.84 -5.54
C LYS A 218 3.01 8.03 -6.84
N SER A 219 4.26 7.56 -6.91
CA SER A 219 5.05 7.63 -8.14
C SER A 219 4.43 6.85 -9.29
N ALA A 220 3.96 5.62 -9.04
CA ALA A 220 3.28 4.81 -10.05
C ALA A 220 1.96 5.45 -10.51
N PHE A 221 1.16 5.97 -9.58
CA PHE A 221 -0.14 6.59 -9.85
C PHE A 221 -0.04 8.01 -10.42
N ALA A 222 1.10 8.68 -10.29
CA ALA A 222 1.39 9.89 -11.05
C ALA A 222 1.46 9.60 -12.56
N ALA A 223 2.02 8.45 -12.97
CA ALA A 223 2.04 8.02 -14.37
C ALA A 223 0.65 7.66 -14.91
N TYR A 224 -0.25 7.23 -14.02
CA TYR A 224 -1.62 6.88 -14.38
C TYR A 224 -2.53 8.11 -14.58
N CYS A 225 -2.16 9.33 -14.20
CA CYS A 225 -3.08 10.49 -14.10
C CYS A 225 -4.26 10.19 -13.16
N TYR A 226 -5.26 11.08 -13.09
CA TYR A 226 -6.41 10.93 -12.18
C TYR A 226 -7.24 9.67 -12.46
N ILE A 227 -7.42 8.82 -11.44
CA ILE A 227 -8.30 7.66 -11.46
C ILE A 227 -9.53 7.95 -10.61
N ARG A 228 -10.70 7.71 -11.20
CA ARG A 228 -11.98 7.78 -10.49
C ARG A 228 -11.99 6.83 -9.29
N PRO A 229 -12.44 7.28 -8.10
CA PRO A 229 -12.45 6.45 -6.89
C PRO A 229 -13.15 5.10 -7.08
N GLU A 230 -14.22 5.06 -7.88
CA GLU A 230 -15.00 3.84 -8.15
C GLU A 230 -14.20 2.73 -8.86
N ASN A 231 -13.10 3.10 -9.54
CA ASN A 231 -12.24 2.16 -10.26
C ASN A 231 -10.92 1.87 -9.52
N SER A 232 -10.63 2.62 -8.45
CA SER A 232 -9.32 2.59 -7.78
C SER A 232 -8.93 1.19 -7.29
N THR A 233 -9.87 0.42 -6.76
CA THR A 233 -9.64 -0.95 -6.25
C THR A 233 -8.97 -1.84 -7.29
N ARG A 234 -9.38 -1.78 -8.57
CA ARG A 234 -8.81 -2.63 -9.62
C ARG A 234 -7.33 -2.32 -9.88
N TYR A 235 -6.95 -1.05 -9.82
CA TYR A 235 -5.56 -0.61 -9.99
C TYR A 235 -4.71 -0.92 -8.76
N LEU A 236 -5.28 -0.78 -7.56
CA LEU A 236 -4.59 -1.12 -6.31
C LEU A 236 -4.36 -2.63 -6.18
N ASN A 237 -5.34 -3.43 -6.58
CA ASN A 237 -5.22 -4.89 -6.64
C ASN A 237 -4.13 -5.31 -7.62
N GLU A 238 -4.10 -4.70 -8.82
CA GLU A 238 -3.03 -4.94 -9.78
C GLU A 238 -1.64 -4.65 -9.20
N PHE A 239 -1.50 -3.52 -8.52
CA PHE A 239 -0.22 -3.12 -7.93
C PHE A 239 0.19 -4.03 -6.76
N SER A 240 -0.77 -4.43 -5.92
CA SER A 240 -0.56 -5.42 -4.84
C SER A 240 -0.10 -6.76 -5.43
N PHE A 241 -0.77 -7.22 -6.48
CA PHE A 241 -0.47 -8.49 -7.16
C PHE A 241 0.96 -8.52 -7.68
N LEU A 242 1.36 -7.49 -8.44
CA LEU A 242 2.71 -7.41 -9.00
C LEU A 242 3.78 -7.39 -7.92
N LYS A 243 3.52 -6.72 -6.78
CA LYS A 243 4.43 -6.72 -5.63
C LYS A 243 4.51 -8.09 -4.97
N ASN A 244 3.36 -8.72 -4.73
CA ASN A 244 3.29 -10.00 -4.03
C ASN A 244 3.86 -11.15 -4.87
N ALA A 245 3.72 -11.08 -6.20
CA ALA A 245 4.36 -12.01 -7.12
C ALA A 245 5.89 -11.97 -7.05
N GLN A 246 6.51 -10.82 -6.73
CA GLN A 246 7.96 -10.74 -6.52
C GLN A 246 8.41 -11.45 -5.23
N VAL A 247 7.52 -11.48 -4.24
CA VAL A 247 7.76 -12.08 -2.92
C VAL A 247 7.57 -13.59 -3.00
N PHE A 248 6.35 -14.02 -3.32
CA PHE A 248 5.95 -15.42 -3.29
C PHE A 248 6.28 -16.19 -4.57
N GLY A 249 6.44 -15.49 -5.71
CA GLY A 249 6.48 -16.12 -7.03
C GLY A 249 5.10 -16.21 -7.68
N LEU A 250 5.09 -16.59 -8.96
CA LEU A 250 3.85 -16.84 -9.73
C LEU A 250 3.44 -18.32 -9.69
N ASP A 251 4.36 -19.21 -9.34
CA ASP A 251 4.18 -20.65 -9.17
C ASP A 251 3.08 -20.97 -8.15
N VAL A 252 3.03 -20.25 -7.03
CA VAL A 252 1.99 -20.41 -5.98
C VAL A 252 0.57 -20.09 -6.46
N ILE A 253 0.42 -19.46 -7.63
CA ILE A 253 -0.90 -19.20 -8.24
C ILE A 253 -1.44 -20.44 -8.95
N CYS A 254 -0.55 -21.33 -9.44
CA CYS A 254 -0.95 -22.54 -10.15
C CYS A 254 -1.84 -23.40 -9.24
N GLU A 255 -2.98 -23.84 -9.77
CA GLU A 255 -4.02 -24.49 -8.96
C GLU A 255 -3.50 -25.73 -8.23
N ASN A 256 -2.64 -26.53 -8.87
CA ASN A 256 -2.03 -27.70 -8.24
C ASN A 256 -1.14 -27.33 -7.04
N ALA A 257 -0.30 -26.29 -7.17
CA ALA A 257 0.56 -25.81 -6.09
C ALA A 257 -0.25 -25.14 -4.97
N TYR A 258 -1.35 -24.48 -5.32
CA TYR A 258 -2.26 -23.88 -4.35
C TYR A 258 -3.05 -24.94 -3.57
N GLN A 259 -3.54 -26.00 -4.23
CA GLN A 259 -4.19 -27.13 -3.57
C GLN A 259 -3.21 -27.92 -2.71
N GLU A 260 -1.96 -28.09 -3.14
CA GLU A 260 -0.90 -28.71 -2.33
C GLU A 260 -0.54 -27.87 -1.09
N TYR A 261 -0.51 -26.54 -1.22
CA TYR A 261 -0.36 -25.65 -0.07
C TYR A 261 -1.54 -25.81 0.90
N LEU A 262 -2.78 -25.80 0.40
CA LEU A 262 -3.97 -25.99 1.22
C LEU A 262 -3.96 -27.35 1.93
N SER A 263 -3.59 -28.44 1.25
CA SER A 263 -3.53 -29.77 1.85
C SER A 263 -2.48 -29.85 2.96
N LYS A 264 -1.30 -29.25 2.78
CA LYS A 264 -0.29 -29.15 3.86
C LYS A 264 -0.76 -28.32 5.05
N CYS A 265 -1.60 -27.31 4.82
CA CYS A 265 -2.19 -26.50 5.89
C CYS A 265 -3.30 -27.25 6.64
N ASP A 266 -4.12 -28.01 5.91
CA ASP A 266 -5.20 -28.82 6.47
C ASP A 266 -4.66 -30.05 7.21
N ASP A 267 -3.58 -30.69 6.72
CA ASP A 267 -2.86 -31.74 7.44
C ASP A 267 -2.22 -31.21 8.73
N ALA A 268 -1.59 -30.03 8.67
CA ALA A 268 -1.11 -29.36 9.88
C ALA A 268 -2.25 -28.97 10.85
N ARG A 269 -3.51 -28.91 10.38
CA ARG A 269 -4.69 -28.65 11.21
C ARG A 269 -5.36 -29.95 11.69
N SER A 270 -5.28 -31.05 10.95
CA SER A 270 -5.82 -32.37 11.30
C SER A 270 -4.92 -33.12 12.28
N VAL A 271 -3.59 -32.97 12.16
CA VAL A 271 -2.59 -33.55 13.09
C VAL A 271 -2.65 -32.88 14.47
N ARG A 272 -3.24 -31.68 14.59
CA ARG A 272 -3.41 -30.95 15.86
C ARG A 272 -4.47 -31.55 16.81
N ASN A 273 -5.14 -32.64 16.42
CA ASN A 273 -6.07 -33.39 17.29
C ASN A 273 -5.44 -34.64 17.95
N VAL A 274 -4.12 -34.83 17.86
CA VAL A 274 -3.43 -35.93 18.57
C VAL A 274 -2.39 -35.34 19.52
N GLU A 275 -2.49 -35.72 20.78
CA GLU A 275 -1.77 -35.21 21.94
C GLU A 275 -0.23 -35.31 21.82
N GLY A 276 0.43 -34.29 22.36
CA GLY A 276 1.67 -34.40 23.15
C GLY A 276 2.93 -34.97 22.51
N ALA A 277 3.88 -34.10 22.14
CA ALA A 277 5.31 -34.42 22.27
C ALA A 277 6.18 -33.16 22.41
N VAL A 278 6.93 -33.14 23.49
CA VAL A 278 7.93 -32.15 23.92
C VAL A 278 9.19 -32.23 23.04
N GLY A 279 9.82 -31.09 22.74
CA GLY A 279 11.26 -31.06 22.48
C GLY A 279 11.74 -30.05 21.42
N GLY A 280 12.62 -29.13 21.83
CA GLY A 280 13.55 -28.45 20.94
C GLY A 280 13.43 -26.93 20.88
N ALA A 281 14.03 -26.23 21.86
CA ALA A 281 14.31 -24.80 21.77
C ALA A 281 15.43 -24.53 20.74
N GLY A 282 15.11 -24.65 19.46
CA GLY A 282 15.93 -24.13 18.38
C GLY A 282 15.55 -22.67 18.12
N GLN A 283 16.53 -21.77 18.02
CA GLN A 283 16.33 -20.36 17.65
C GLN A 283 15.47 -20.26 16.39
N ARG A 284 14.17 -19.95 16.55
CA ARG A 284 13.24 -19.71 15.45
C ARG A 284 13.68 -18.41 14.74
N ARG A 285 14.46 -18.55 13.66
CA ARG A 285 14.66 -17.47 12.67
C ARG A 285 13.29 -17.18 12.08
N GLY A 286 12.79 -15.95 12.20
CA GLY A 286 11.43 -15.63 11.77
C GLY A 286 11.22 -15.78 10.26
N VAL A 287 9.95 -15.80 9.82
CA VAL A 287 9.57 -16.01 8.41
C VAL A 287 10.45 -15.21 7.45
N ARG A 288 11.29 -15.91 6.71
CA ARG A 288 12.01 -15.36 5.56
C ARG A 288 11.09 -15.51 4.35
N TRP A 289 10.49 -14.41 3.88
CA TRP A 289 9.54 -14.45 2.77
C TRP A 289 10.08 -15.12 1.48
N GLY A 290 11.40 -15.13 1.29
CA GLY A 290 12.04 -15.87 0.19
C GLY A 290 12.03 -17.40 0.32
N SER A 291 11.84 -17.97 1.51
CA SER A 291 11.73 -19.42 1.74
C SER A 291 10.29 -19.94 1.73
N VAL A 292 9.30 -19.06 1.53
CA VAL A 292 7.89 -19.44 1.27
C VAL A 292 7.67 -19.74 -0.22
N ARG A 293 8.72 -19.64 -1.04
CA ARG A 293 8.72 -20.08 -2.44
C ARG A 293 8.67 -21.59 -2.49
N VAL A 294 7.86 -22.16 -3.37
CA VAL A 294 7.83 -23.61 -3.59
C VAL A 294 9.11 -23.99 -4.34
N GLU A 295 9.94 -24.85 -3.77
CA GLU A 295 11.09 -25.41 -4.49
C GLU A 295 10.58 -26.35 -5.59
N THR A 296 10.76 -25.95 -6.85
CA THR A 296 10.54 -26.83 -8.00
C THR A 296 11.60 -26.61 -9.06
N GLU A 297 11.96 -27.70 -9.75
CA GLU A 297 12.91 -27.74 -10.85
C GLU A 297 12.29 -27.14 -12.13
N GLY A 298 12.09 -25.82 -12.12
CA GLY A 298 11.71 -25.04 -13.30
C GLY A 298 12.94 -24.56 -14.09
N PRO A 299 12.80 -24.19 -15.38
CA PRO A 299 13.93 -23.95 -16.28
C PRO A 299 14.88 -22.90 -15.70
N LYS A 300 16.16 -23.27 -15.58
CA LYS A 300 17.24 -22.36 -15.20
C LYS A 300 17.49 -21.37 -16.35
N GLY A 301 16.83 -20.21 -16.31
CA GLY A 301 17.12 -19.00 -17.09
C GLY A 301 16.16 -18.69 -18.26
N PRO A 302 16.10 -17.42 -18.76
CA PRO A 302 16.99 -16.31 -18.44
C PRO A 302 16.41 -15.33 -17.41
N THR A 303 17.34 -14.81 -16.61
CA THR A 303 17.23 -13.60 -15.81
C THR A 303 16.76 -12.43 -16.67
N VAL A 304 15.48 -12.06 -16.58
CA VAL A 304 15.08 -10.68 -16.91
C VAL A 304 15.45 -9.86 -15.69
N GLY A 305 16.70 -9.38 -15.68
CA GLY A 305 17.20 -8.46 -14.68
C GLY A 305 16.33 -7.21 -14.68
N ILE A 306 15.43 -7.11 -13.71
CA ILE A 306 15.02 -5.81 -13.19
C ILE A 306 16.12 -5.44 -12.21
N ASP A 307 17.27 -5.04 -12.77
CA ASP A 307 18.40 -4.62 -11.99
C ASP A 307 18.00 -3.47 -11.07
N ALA A 308 18.60 -3.48 -9.88
CA ALA A 308 18.47 -2.48 -8.83
C ALA A 308 19.08 -1.11 -9.20
N LYS A 309 18.86 -0.63 -10.43
CA LYS A 309 19.21 0.72 -10.89
C LYS A 309 18.01 1.36 -11.58
N GLY A 310 17.42 2.33 -10.88
CA GLY A 310 16.65 3.42 -11.47
C GLY A 310 15.33 3.01 -12.13
N PHE A 311 14.23 3.52 -11.59
CA PHE A 311 13.30 4.17 -12.51
C PHE A 311 14.13 5.13 -13.34
N LEU A 312 14.39 4.80 -14.60
CA LEU A 312 14.98 5.70 -15.58
C LEU A 312 14.28 7.04 -15.41
N SER A 313 15.02 8.03 -14.92
CA SER A 313 14.67 9.43 -15.02
C SER A 313 14.56 9.73 -16.50
N ILE A 314 13.37 9.53 -17.06
CA ILE A 314 13.04 10.07 -18.36
C ILE A 314 12.95 11.58 -18.13
N SER A 315 14.00 12.25 -18.60
CA SER A 315 14.08 13.70 -18.73
C SER A 315 12.75 14.24 -19.26
N TYR A 316 12.12 15.10 -18.46
CA TYR A 316 10.92 15.84 -18.83
C TYR A 316 11.31 17.02 -19.73
N ASN A 317 11.89 16.74 -20.90
CA ASN A 317 12.20 17.73 -21.92
C ASN A 317 11.50 17.37 -23.22
N HIS A 318 10.17 17.41 -23.21
CA HIS A 318 9.37 17.67 -24.41
C HIS A 318 7.92 17.96 -24.05
N CYS A 319 7.66 19.12 -23.44
CA CYS A 319 6.47 19.94 -23.71
C CYS A 319 6.54 21.25 -22.92
N SER A 320 7.17 22.29 -23.49
CA SER A 320 6.84 23.72 -23.28
C SER A 320 8.01 24.62 -23.72
N ASN A 321 8.25 24.70 -25.02
CA ASN A 321 8.98 25.84 -25.58
C ASN A 321 8.23 26.36 -26.80
N SER A 322 7.19 27.16 -26.52
CA SER A 322 6.61 28.11 -27.47
C SER A 322 5.95 29.25 -26.70
N ALA A 323 6.78 30.28 -26.43
CA ALA A 323 6.43 31.70 -26.29
C ALA A 323 5.42 32.16 -25.21
N ARG A 324 5.91 32.39 -23.98
CA ARG A 324 5.46 33.54 -23.18
C ARG A 324 6.22 34.78 -23.67
N LYS A 325 5.59 35.63 -24.49
CA LYS A 325 6.06 37.02 -24.65
C LYS A 325 5.86 37.74 -23.31
N ARG A 326 6.96 37.98 -22.59
CA ARG A 326 7.04 38.97 -21.52
C ARG A 326 7.06 40.34 -22.18
N THR A 327 6.02 41.14 -22.01
CA THR A 327 6.12 42.58 -22.20
C THR A 327 6.24 43.20 -20.81
N THR A 328 7.48 43.47 -20.41
CA THR A 328 7.82 44.29 -19.26
C THR A 328 7.46 45.74 -19.59
N LYS A 329 6.41 46.30 -18.97
CA LYS A 329 6.21 47.75 -18.94
C LYS A 329 7.29 48.36 -18.05
N ARG A 330 8.31 48.93 -18.68
CA ARG A 330 9.32 49.79 -18.07
C ARG A 330 8.64 51.13 -17.79
N TRP A 331 8.52 51.49 -16.52
CA TRP A 331 8.18 52.86 -16.13
C TRP A 331 9.42 53.72 -16.35
N SER A 332 9.32 54.72 -17.21
CA SER A 332 10.26 55.84 -17.28
C SER A 332 9.53 57.08 -16.76
N ASN A 333 10.04 57.61 -15.64
CA ASN A 333 9.82 59.00 -15.27
C ASN A 333 10.58 59.86 -16.28
N GLU A 334 9.91 60.82 -16.90
CA GLU A 334 10.53 62.06 -17.36
C GLU A 334 9.47 63.16 -17.41
N GLU A 335 9.89 64.31 -16.91
CA GLU A 335 9.12 65.45 -16.44
C GLU A 335 8.70 66.40 -17.57
N THR A 336 7.72 67.25 -17.24
CA THR A 336 7.57 68.66 -17.67
C THR A 336 7.63 69.00 -19.16
N LYS A 337 6.49 69.48 -19.70
CA LYS A 337 6.27 70.89 -20.04
C LYS A 337 4.80 71.20 -20.22
#